data_AF-I0QTA9-F1
#
_entry.id   AF-I0QTA9-F1
#
_cell.length_a   1.000
_cell.length_b   1.000
_cell.length_c   1.000
_cell.angle_alpha   90.00
_cell.angle_beta   90.00
_cell.angle_gamma   90.00
#
_symmetry.space_group_name_H-M   'P 1'
#
loop_
_entity.id
_entity.type
_entity.pdbx_description
1 polymer ?
#
loop_
_entity_poly.entity_id
_entity_poly.type
_entity_poly.pdbx_seq_one_letter_code
_entity_poly.pdbx_strand_id
1 'polypeptide(L)'
;MAYPPISGPDGEVLNNNMREARENGNSRDMATAETYYWFYQKVRNRGPWDYKQFDPYWDKFGNFNYGAAGIASRHSVTILPTKDTSEME
;
A
#
# COMPACT_ATOMS: atom_id res chain seq x y z
N MET A 1 -14.59 1.66 3.23
CA MET A 1 -14.21 0.37 3.83
C MET A 1 -13.75 -0.52 2.69
N ALA A 2 -12.49 -0.96 2.69
CA ALA A 2 -12.05 -1.97 1.73
C ALA A 2 -12.58 -3.31 2.25
N TYR A 3 -13.53 -3.89 1.54
CA TYR A 3 -13.95 -5.27 1.80
C TYR A 3 -12.92 -6.17 1.12
N PRO A 4 -12.36 -7.17 1.82
CA PRO A 4 -11.53 -8.15 1.15
C PRO A 4 -12.37 -8.88 0.08
N PRO A 5 -11.78 -9.24 -1.08
CA PRO A 5 -12.43 -10.09 -2.06
C PRO A 5 -12.93 -11.38 -1.40
N ILE A 6 -13.97 -12.00 -1.96
CA ILE A 6 -14.60 -13.23 -1.43
C ILE A 6 -13.59 -14.40 -1.36
N SER A 7 -12.52 -14.36 -2.16
CA SER A 7 -11.39 -15.31 -2.16
C SER A 7 -10.23 -14.94 -1.23
N GLY A 8 -10.34 -13.83 -0.49
CA GLY A 8 -9.27 -13.25 0.32
C GLY A 8 -8.46 -12.19 -0.43
N PRO A 9 -7.60 -11.44 0.29
CA PRO A 9 -6.73 -10.44 -0.31
C PRO A 9 -5.63 -11.12 -1.14
N ASP A 10 -5.56 -10.73 -2.41
CA ASP A 10 -4.62 -11.24 -3.40
C ASP A 10 -3.61 -10.16 -3.82
N GLY A 11 -2.88 -10.41 -4.92
CA GLY A 11 -1.91 -9.46 -5.46
C GLY A 11 -2.53 -8.13 -5.91
N GLU A 12 -3.81 -8.11 -6.29
CA GLU A 12 -4.49 -6.88 -6.70
C GLU A 12 -4.74 -5.97 -5.49
N VAL A 13 -5.23 -6.54 -4.37
CA VAL A 13 -5.43 -5.79 -3.12
C VAL A 13 -4.12 -5.17 -2.64
N LEU A 14 -3.03 -5.92 -2.69
CA LEU A 14 -1.70 -5.43 -2.36
C LEU A 14 -1.28 -4.26 -3.27
N ASN A 15 -1.45 -4.41 -4.59
CA ASN A 15 -1.09 -3.37 -5.55
C ASN A 15 -1.89 -2.08 -5.33
N ASN A 16 -3.18 -2.21 -5.02
CA ASN A 16 -4.05 -1.09 -4.69
C ASN A 16 -3.60 -0.38 -3.41
N ASN A 17 -3.23 -1.12 -2.36
CA ASN A 17 -2.70 -0.52 -1.14
C ASN A 17 -1.36 0.18 -1.35
N MET A 18 -0.45 -0.41 -2.13
CA MET A 18 0.82 0.23 -2.47
C MET A 18 0.60 1.51 -3.32
N ARG A 19 -0.38 1.49 -4.22
CA ARG A 19 -0.77 2.67 -4.99
C ARG A 19 -1.33 3.75 -4.08
N GLU A 20 -2.28 3.40 -3.22
CA GLU A 20 -2.86 4.34 -2.25
C GLU A 20 -1.77 4.92 -1.32
N ALA A 21 -0.81 4.09 -0.92
CA ALA A 21 0.35 4.53 -0.12
C ALA A 21 1.23 5.53 -0.85
N ARG A 22 1.49 5.35 -2.15
CA ARG A 22 2.25 6.33 -2.96
C ARG A 22 1.50 7.66 -3.09
N GLU A 23 0.19 7.60 -3.28
CA GLU A 23 -0.68 8.78 -3.44
C GLU A 23 -0.77 9.60 -2.15
N ASN A 24 -0.73 8.94 -0.97
CA ASN A 24 -0.73 9.60 0.35
C ASN A 24 0.70 9.78 0.94
N GLY A 25 1.71 9.34 0.20
CA GLY A 25 3.11 9.46 0.53
C GLY A 25 3.67 10.83 0.15
N ASN A 26 4.82 11.19 0.71
CA ASN A 26 5.51 12.44 0.35
C ASN A 26 6.71 12.15 -0.55
N SER A 27 6.97 13.06 -1.48
CA SER A 27 8.00 12.91 -2.51
C SER A 27 9.44 13.21 -2.08
N ARG A 28 9.67 13.44 -0.79
CA ARG A 28 10.97 13.86 -0.24
C ARG A 28 11.69 12.78 0.56
N ASP A 29 11.31 11.50 0.39
CA ASP A 29 11.78 10.37 1.21
C ASP A 29 11.55 10.55 2.73
N MET A 30 10.72 11.52 3.12
CA MET A 30 10.33 11.81 4.49
C MET A 30 8.84 11.58 4.66
N ALA A 31 8.46 10.68 5.56
CA ALA A 31 7.07 10.62 6.01
C ALA A 31 6.79 11.86 6.86
N THR A 32 5.92 12.76 6.40
CA THR A 32 5.40 13.83 7.24
C THR A 32 4.57 13.25 8.38
N ALA A 33 4.31 14.05 9.42
CA ALA A 33 3.40 13.66 10.49
C ALA A 33 2.01 13.25 9.93
N GLU A 34 1.57 13.88 8.85
CA GLU A 34 0.32 13.56 8.15
C GLU A 34 0.38 12.19 7.48
N THR A 35 1.41 11.87 6.69
CA THR A 35 1.57 10.54 6.08
C THR A 35 1.66 9.45 7.15
N TYR A 36 2.37 9.71 8.25
CA TYR A 36 2.44 8.78 9.37
C TYR A 36 1.07 8.56 10.00
N TYR A 37 0.33 9.63 10.28
CA TYR A 37 -1.00 9.56 10.87
C TYR A 37 -1.99 8.83 9.97
N TRP A 38 -2.00 9.13 8.67
CA TRP A 38 -2.80 8.43 7.66
C TRP A 38 -2.45 6.93 7.63
N PHE A 39 -1.16 6.59 7.55
CA PHE A 39 -0.73 5.19 7.49
C PHE A 39 -1.13 4.44 8.76
N TYR A 40 -0.97 5.06 9.93
CA TYR A 40 -1.44 4.52 11.20
C TYR A 40 -2.96 4.25 11.19
N GLN A 41 -3.77 5.15 10.65
CA GLN A 41 -5.21 4.94 10.52
C GLN A 41 -5.56 3.73 9.66
N LYS A 42 -4.72 3.39 8.66
CA LYS A 42 -4.90 2.20 7.83
C LYS A 42 -4.61 0.89 8.56
N VAL A 43 -3.50 0.83 9.29
CA VAL A 43 -2.92 -0.42 9.83
C VAL A 43 -3.26 -0.70 11.30
N ARG A 44 -3.82 0.27 12.03
CA ARG A 44 -4.22 0.09 13.44
C ARG A 44 -5.27 -1.02 13.59
N ASN A 45 -5.49 -1.46 14.83
CA ASN A 45 -6.57 -2.40 15.15
C ASN A 45 -7.92 -1.91 14.61
N ARG A 46 -8.63 -2.78 13.88
CA ARG A 46 -9.87 -2.50 13.14
C ARG A 46 -9.73 -1.42 12.06
N GLY A 47 -8.50 -1.15 11.63
CA GLY A 47 -8.20 -0.35 10.46
C GLY A 47 -8.57 -1.11 9.18
N PRO A 48 -8.72 -0.40 8.05
CA PRO A 48 -9.06 -1.01 6.77
C PRO A 48 -8.02 -2.01 6.26
N TRP A 49 -6.78 -1.97 6.76
CA TRP A 49 -5.71 -2.92 6.42
C TRP A 49 -5.38 -3.89 7.56
N ASP A 50 -6.25 -4.00 8.58
CA ASP A 50 -6.12 -4.98 9.66
C ASP A 50 -6.69 -6.34 9.23
N TYR A 51 -5.97 -7.03 8.34
CA TYR A 51 -6.49 -8.20 7.65
C TYR A 51 -6.88 -9.37 8.56
N LYS A 52 -6.22 -9.49 9.72
CA LYS A 52 -6.53 -10.51 10.72
C LYS A 52 -7.88 -10.33 11.41
N GLN A 53 -8.52 -9.15 11.31
CA GLN A 53 -9.89 -8.96 11.79
C GLN A 53 -10.93 -9.60 10.87
N PHE A 54 -10.61 -9.79 9.58
CA PHE A 54 -11.49 -10.50 8.66
C PHE A 54 -11.34 -12.01 8.83
N ASP A 55 -10.11 -12.50 8.86
CA ASP A 55 -9.78 -13.90 9.16
C ASP A 55 -8.35 -13.98 9.71
N PRO A 56 -8.11 -14.62 10.87
CA PRO A 56 -6.77 -14.83 11.43
C PRO A 56 -5.76 -15.46 10.45
N TYR A 57 -6.23 -16.22 9.45
CA TYR A 57 -5.40 -16.77 8.37
C TYR A 57 -4.59 -15.69 7.62
N TRP A 58 -5.11 -14.46 7.53
CA TRP A 58 -4.48 -13.37 6.78
C TRP A 58 -3.43 -12.57 7.57
N ASP A 59 -3.03 -13.01 8.76
CA ASP A 59 -2.02 -12.31 9.57
C ASP A 59 -0.70 -12.12 8.80
N LYS A 60 -0.24 -13.16 8.09
CA LYS A 60 0.97 -13.09 7.25
C LYS A 60 0.81 -12.09 6.09
N PHE A 61 -0.34 -12.07 5.44
CA PHE A 61 -0.64 -11.10 4.39
C PHE A 61 -0.64 -9.68 4.96
N GLY A 62 -1.27 -9.45 6.12
CA GLY A 62 -1.29 -8.15 6.77
C GLY A 62 0.11 -7.62 7.10
N ASN A 63 0.99 -8.49 7.62
CA ASN A 63 2.38 -8.14 7.87
C ASN A 63 3.15 -7.79 6.58
N PHE A 64 2.92 -8.56 5.50
CA PHE A 64 3.52 -8.28 4.20
C PHE A 64 3.03 -6.94 3.62
N ASN A 65 1.71 -6.70 3.65
CA ASN A 65 1.10 -5.45 3.21
C ASN A 65 1.64 -4.25 3.98
N TYR A 66 1.79 -4.36 5.31
CA TYR A 66 2.38 -3.30 6.14
C TYR A 66 3.78 -2.89 5.63
N GLY A 67 4.65 -3.87 5.36
CA GLY A 67 5.99 -3.61 4.83
C GLY A 67 5.96 -2.98 3.44
N ALA A 68 5.22 -3.58 2.50
CA ALA A 68 5.15 -3.15 1.11
C ALA A 68 4.56 -1.73 0.98
N ALA A 69 3.43 -1.47 1.62
CA ALA A 69 2.78 -0.16 1.61
C ALA A 69 3.59 0.89 2.38
N GLY A 70 4.25 0.50 3.48
CA GLY A 70 5.12 1.40 4.25
C GLY A 70 6.34 1.87 3.45
N ILE A 71 6.92 1.02 2.61
CA ILE A 71 7.98 1.41 1.67
C ILE A 71 7.41 2.33 0.58
N ALA A 72 6.24 1.97 0.04
CA ALA A 72 5.58 2.71 -1.04
C ALA A 72 5.15 4.15 -0.63
N SER A 73 4.83 4.39 0.64
CA SER A 73 4.49 5.74 1.15
C SER A 73 5.70 6.65 1.35
N ARG A 74 6.91 6.08 1.44
CA ARG A 74 8.16 6.84 1.58
C ARG A 74 8.76 7.18 0.24
N HIS A 75 8.70 6.23 -0.70
CA HIS A 75 9.15 6.43 -2.05
C HIS A 75 7.95 6.67 -2.93
N SER A 76 7.59 7.94 -3.16
CA SER A 76 6.86 8.25 -4.39
C SER A 76 7.81 7.99 -5.55
N VAL A 77 7.92 6.73 -5.98
CA VAL A 77 8.39 6.43 -7.32
C VAL A 77 7.34 7.07 -8.22
N THR A 78 7.62 8.29 -8.66
CA THR A 78 7.24 8.72 -10.00
C THR A 78 7.69 7.56 -10.86
N ILE A 79 6.72 6.74 -11.29
CA ILE A 79 6.96 5.82 -12.38
C ILE A 79 7.40 6.78 -13.48
N LEU A 80 8.72 6.84 -13.74
CA LEU A 80 9.18 7.47 -14.97
C LEU A 80 8.28 6.86 -16.03
N PRO A 81 7.54 7.66 -16.82
CA PRO A 81 6.70 7.11 -17.88
C PRO A 81 7.60 6.11 -18.57
N THR A 82 7.17 4.84 -18.60
CA THR A 82 7.90 3.77 -19.26
C THR A 82 8.33 4.38 -20.57
N LYS A 83 9.64 4.56 -20.80
CA LYS A 83 10.13 5.11 -22.06
C LYS A 83 9.38 4.33 -23.12
N ASP A 84 8.58 5.05 -23.89
CA ASP A 84 7.82 4.45 -24.96
C ASP A 84 8.85 3.70 -25.80
N THR A 85 8.66 2.38 -25.95
CA THR A 85 9.60 1.49 -26.62
C THR A 85 9.72 1.79 -28.12
N SER A 86 9.14 2.89 -28.57
CA SER A 86 9.17 3.44 -29.93
C SER A 86 10.43 4.25 -30.28
N GLU A 87 11.34 4.54 -29.32
CA GLU A 87 12.58 5.30 -29.59
C GLU A 87 13.87 4.44 -29.61
N MET A 88 13.78 3.14 -29.91
CA MET A 88 14.95 2.24 -30.02
C MET A 88 15.16 1.66 -31.43
N GLU A 89 14.77 2.39 -32.48
CA GLU A 89 15.15 2.11 -33.87
C GLU A 89 16.10 3.17 -34.45
#